data_AF-B1XXS0-F1
#
_entry.id   AF-B1XXS0-F1
#
_cell.length_a   1.000
_cell.length_b   1.000
_cell.length_c   1.000
_cell.angle_alpha   90.00
_cell.angle_beta   90.00
_cell.angle_gamma   90.00
#
_symmetry.space_group_name_H-M   'P 1'
#
loop_
_entity.id
_entity.type
_entity.pdbx_description
1 polymer ?
#
loop_
_entity_poly.entity_id
_entity_poly.type
_entity_poly.pdbx_seq_one_letter_code
_entity_poly.pdbx_strand_id
1 'polypeptide(L)'
;MMLLLCAGGAAADTSAKAEAEARHELGRKVYNFRCYFCHGYSGNARTLAATYLSPPPRDFTTAKQLTEPAVLDALRHGRSGTAMQSFSAILDEAEMAAVAAFVLREFVRDQARNTAYHTRENGWPEHQRFAAAFPFATGAIALDADVESLSAGQRRGRALFLSSCISCHDRARVIDEGPAWSARPLSYPRMGFVPGQAPPSEVDAVSGASVYAQHEVAPRIAGLTRQQRRGERLFQANCAFCHGADGSGKNWIGQFMQPKARDLTQYTAQTLPAARLRQVIRDGLPGTSMPAWGAVLKPAEIEAIGAYVRRAMFRREGPP
;
A
#
# COMPACT_ATOMS: atom_id res chain seq x y z
N MET A 1 0.60 -22.08 -60.55
CA MET A 1 0.89 -22.57 -59.18
C MET A 1 2.11 -21.80 -58.68
N MET A 2 2.18 -21.11 -57.54
CA MET A 2 1.24 -20.70 -56.51
C MET A 2 2.11 -19.79 -55.61
N LEU A 3 1.96 -18.46 -55.70
CA LEU A 3 2.52 -17.57 -54.67
C LEU A 3 1.56 -17.60 -53.48
N LEU A 4 1.94 -18.27 -52.39
CA LEU A 4 1.20 -18.24 -51.13
C LEU A 4 1.99 -17.46 -50.07
N LEU A 5 1.30 -16.46 -49.55
CA LEU A 5 1.63 -15.48 -48.51
C LEU A 5 2.35 -16.03 -47.26
N CYS A 6 3.48 -15.41 -46.91
CA CYS A 6 4.13 -15.50 -45.58
C CYS A 6 3.75 -14.31 -44.67
N ALA A 7 2.47 -13.94 -44.59
CA ALA A 7 2.03 -12.78 -43.79
C ALA A 7 1.50 -13.12 -42.38
N GLY A 8 1.31 -14.41 -42.05
CA GLY A 8 0.66 -14.84 -40.80
C GLY A 8 1.56 -14.93 -39.55
N GLY A 9 2.88 -15.06 -39.71
CA GLY A 9 3.80 -15.29 -38.59
C GLY A 9 4.08 -14.05 -37.73
N ALA A 10 4.16 -12.86 -38.34
CA ALA A 10 4.51 -11.63 -37.64
C ALA A 10 3.37 -11.13 -36.71
N ALA A 11 2.11 -11.29 -37.12
CA ALA A 11 0.97 -10.85 -36.32
C ALA A 11 0.75 -11.71 -35.06
N ALA A 12 0.93 -13.04 -35.17
CA ALA A 12 0.81 -13.95 -34.03
C ALA A 12 1.92 -13.72 -32.99
N ASP A 13 3.15 -13.46 -33.44
CA ASP A 13 4.30 -13.16 -32.57
C ASP A 13 4.11 -11.83 -31.82
N THR A 14 3.52 -10.83 -32.46
CA THR A 14 3.18 -9.55 -31.79
C THR A 14 2.09 -9.71 -30.73
N SER A 15 1.09 -10.57 -30.96
CA SER A 15 0.01 -10.83 -29.99
C SER A 15 0.52 -11.55 -28.75
N ALA A 16 1.31 -12.61 -28.93
CA ALA A 16 1.88 -13.39 -27.84
C ALA A 16 2.82 -12.54 -26.96
N LYS A 17 3.61 -11.66 -27.58
CA LYS A 17 4.47 -10.72 -26.86
C LYS A 17 3.67 -9.70 -26.05
N ALA A 18 2.58 -9.17 -26.62
CA ALA A 18 1.71 -8.22 -25.92
C ALA A 18 1.03 -8.87 -24.70
N GLU A 19 0.54 -10.11 -24.85
CA GLU A 19 -0.03 -10.88 -23.75
C GLU A 19 0.99 -11.20 -22.65
N ALA A 20 2.22 -11.57 -23.03
CA ALA A 20 3.30 -11.82 -22.08
C ALA A 20 3.66 -10.56 -21.27
N GLU A 21 3.70 -9.41 -21.92
CA GLU A 21 3.98 -8.14 -21.24
C GLU A 21 2.80 -7.69 -20.35
N ALA A 22 1.56 -7.89 -20.81
CA ALA A 22 0.37 -7.65 -19.99
C ALA A 22 0.34 -8.54 -18.73
N ARG A 23 0.69 -9.83 -18.87
CA ARG A 23 0.81 -10.76 -17.74
C ARG A 23 1.93 -10.34 -16.79
N HIS A 24 3.07 -9.91 -17.33
CA HIS A 24 4.18 -9.42 -16.52
C HIS A 24 3.78 -8.19 -15.70
N GLU A 25 3.10 -7.23 -16.32
CA GLU A 25 2.61 -6.01 -15.69
C GLU A 25 1.52 -6.29 -14.64
N LEU A 26 0.62 -7.26 -14.90
CA LEU A 26 -0.33 -7.75 -13.89
C LEU A 26 0.43 -8.31 -12.67
N GLY A 27 1.43 -9.16 -12.91
CA GLY A 27 2.26 -9.74 -11.86
C GLY A 27 2.96 -8.68 -11.00
N ARG A 28 3.52 -7.65 -11.66
CA ARG A 28 4.13 -6.49 -10.98
C ARG A 28 3.12 -5.76 -10.10
N LYS A 29 1.91 -5.47 -10.61
CA LYS A 29 0.85 -4.79 -9.85
C LYS A 29 0.45 -5.57 -8.61
N VAL A 30 0.21 -6.87 -8.75
CA VAL A 30 -0.17 -7.74 -7.62
C VAL A 30 0.98 -7.84 -6.62
N TYR A 31 2.21 -8.04 -7.07
CA TYR A 31 3.40 -8.10 -6.22
C TYR A 31 3.60 -6.81 -5.42
N ASN A 32 3.57 -5.66 -6.11
CA ASN A 32 3.74 -4.34 -5.51
C ASN A 32 2.62 -3.99 -4.53
N PHE A 33 1.45 -4.62 -4.65
CA PHE A 33 0.33 -4.39 -3.74
C PHE A 33 0.35 -5.34 -2.53
N ARG A 34 0.79 -6.59 -2.71
CA ARG A 34 0.60 -7.64 -1.68
C ARG A 34 1.88 -8.25 -1.14
N CYS A 35 2.91 -8.36 -1.96
CA CYS A 35 4.11 -9.14 -1.64
C CYS A 35 5.26 -8.27 -1.13
N TYR A 36 5.33 -7.02 -1.61
CA TYR A 36 6.46 -6.13 -1.34
C TYR A 36 6.70 -5.86 0.15
N PHE A 37 5.65 -5.88 0.98
CA PHE A 37 5.77 -5.52 2.39
C PHE A 37 6.74 -6.46 3.14
N CYS A 38 6.70 -7.75 2.80
CA CYS A 38 7.61 -8.75 3.35
C CYS A 38 8.83 -8.98 2.44
N HIS A 39 8.63 -9.02 1.13
CA HIS A 39 9.70 -9.42 0.18
C HIS A 39 10.51 -8.26 -0.40
N GLY A 40 10.14 -7.00 -0.08
CA GLY A 40 10.75 -5.78 -0.60
C GLY A 40 10.37 -5.51 -2.06
N TYR A 41 10.31 -4.24 -2.47
CA TYR A 41 10.09 -3.93 -3.89
C TYR A 41 11.16 -4.53 -4.81
N SER A 42 12.40 -4.64 -4.33
CA SER A 42 13.51 -5.26 -5.06
C SER A 42 13.64 -6.77 -4.86
N GLY A 43 12.66 -7.43 -4.25
CA GLY A 43 12.65 -8.89 -4.06
C GLY A 43 13.71 -9.44 -3.11
N ASN A 44 14.41 -8.58 -2.36
CA ASN A 44 15.55 -8.95 -1.51
C ASN A 44 15.19 -9.19 -0.04
N ALA A 45 13.90 -9.11 0.31
CA ALA A 45 13.39 -9.24 1.67
C ALA A 45 14.06 -8.31 2.71
N ARG A 46 14.61 -7.17 2.28
CA ARG A 46 15.21 -6.16 3.18
C ARG A 46 14.19 -5.11 3.60
N THR A 47 13.12 -5.55 4.25
CA THR A 47 12.09 -4.66 4.82
C THR A 47 12.12 -4.70 6.35
N LEU A 48 11.54 -3.70 7.01
CA LEU A 48 11.34 -3.75 8.45
C LEU A 48 10.46 -4.94 8.86
N ALA A 49 9.42 -5.26 8.09
CA ALA A 49 8.58 -6.41 8.37
C ALA A 49 9.40 -7.71 8.41
N ALA A 50 10.32 -7.90 7.48
CA ALA A 50 11.17 -9.08 7.43
C ALA A 50 12.02 -9.28 8.70
N THR A 51 12.41 -8.20 9.41
CA THR A 51 13.22 -8.31 10.64
C THR A 51 12.44 -8.82 11.86
N TYR A 52 11.12 -8.78 11.81
CA TYR A 52 10.24 -9.28 12.88
C TYR A 52 9.75 -10.71 12.64
N LEU A 53 10.13 -11.32 11.52
CA LEU A 53 9.65 -12.63 11.11
C LEU A 53 10.73 -13.69 11.27
N SER A 54 10.38 -14.80 11.90
CA SER A 54 11.23 -15.99 12.03
C SER A 54 10.47 -17.22 11.53
N PRO A 55 10.92 -17.89 10.45
CA PRO A 55 12.05 -17.50 9.60
C PRO A 55 11.75 -16.25 8.76
N PRO A 56 12.79 -15.53 8.28
CA PRO A 56 12.61 -14.36 7.43
C PRO A 56 11.99 -14.73 6.08
N PRO A 57 11.29 -13.80 5.41
CA PRO A 57 10.82 -13.98 4.04
C PRO A 57 11.98 -14.32 3.10
N ARG A 58 11.68 -15.08 2.04
CA ARG A 58 12.67 -15.45 1.03
C ARG A 58 13.20 -14.20 0.30
N ASP A 59 14.53 -14.08 0.26
CA ASP A 59 15.25 -13.22 -0.68
C ASP A 59 15.27 -13.92 -2.06
N PHE A 60 14.55 -13.36 -3.03
CA PHE A 60 14.45 -13.91 -4.38
C PHE A 60 15.73 -13.68 -5.20
N THR A 61 16.52 -12.65 -4.88
CA THR A 61 17.74 -12.31 -5.63
C THR A 61 18.82 -13.37 -5.46
N THR A 62 18.78 -14.11 -4.35
CA THR A 62 19.69 -15.24 -4.09
C THR A 62 19.09 -16.60 -4.43
N ALA A 63 17.79 -16.67 -4.77
CA ALA A 63 17.05 -17.91 -4.97
C ALA A 63 17.15 -18.44 -6.42
N LYS A 64 18.37 -18.69 -6.91
CA LYS A 64 18.63 -19.09 -8.32
C LYS A 64 17.89 -20.35 -8.79
N GLN A 65 17.54 -21.24 -7.86
CA GLN A 65 16.84 -22.50 -8.14
C GLN A 65 15.32 -22.42 -7.89
N LEU A 66 14.78 -21.22 -7.69
CA LEU A 66 13.35 -21.05 -7.51
C LEU A 66 12.61 -21.35 -8.82
N THR A 67 11.55 -22.15 -8.74
CA THR A 67 10.77 -22.60 -9.90
C THR A 67 9.34 -22.08 -9.83
N GLU A 68 8.68 -21.96 -10.99
CA GLU A 68 7.27 -21.54 -11.06
C GLU A 68 6.34 -22.44 -10.24
N PRO A 69 6.45 -23.78 -10.29
CA PRO A 69 5.65 -24.65 -9.42
C PRO A 69 5.85 -24.36 -7.93
N ALA A 70 7.09 -24.07 -7.50
CA ALA A 70 7.37 -23.78 -6.09
C ALA A 70 6.79 -22.43 -5.64
N VAL A 71 6.79 -21.41 -6.51
CA VAL A 71 6.16 -20.12 -6.22
C VAL A 71 4.64 -20.26 -6.17
N LEU A 72 4.04 -20.94 -7.15
CA LEU A 72 2.60 -21.18 -7.20
C LEU A 72 2.11 -21.98 -5.99
N ASP A 73 2.83 -23.02 -5.60
CA ASP A 73 2.52 -23.79 -4.39
C ASP A 73 2.57 -22.93 -3.12
N ALA A 74 3.57 -22.04 -3.01
CA ALA A 74 3.66 -21.10 -1.90
C ALA A 74 2.48 -20.09 -1.89
N LEU A 75 2.04 -19.63 -3.06
CA LEU A 75 0.90 -18.71 -3.17
C LEU A 75 -0.41 -19.43 -2.83
N ARG A 76 -0.61 -20.67 -3.28
CA ARG A 76 -1.84 -21.44 -3.05
C ARG A 76 -1.97 -21.91 -1.61
N HIS A 77 -0.88 -22.34 -0.98
CA HIS A 77 -0.93 -23.03 0.30
C HIS A 77 -0.19 -22.32 1.43
N GLY A 78 0.53 -21.23 1.12
CA GLY A 78 1.46 -20.63 2.07
C GLY A 78 2.66 -21.53 2.34
N ARG A 79 3.38 -21.25 3.44
CA ARG A 79 4.47 -22.08 3.95
C ARG A 79 4.29 -22.27 5.45
N SER A 80 3.99 -23.51 5.85
CA SER A 80 3.82 -23.89 7.27
C SER A 80 5.06 -23.52 8.10
N GLY A 81 4.84 -23.04 9.32
CA GLY A 81 5.91 -22.56 10.20
C GLY A 81 6.51 -21.21 9.79
N THR A 82 5.87 -20.47 8.88
CA THR A 82 6.30 -19.12 8.46
C THR A 82 5.11 -18.15 8.43
N ALA A 83 5.38 -16.86 8.27
CA ALA A 83 4.34 -15.86 8.06
C ALA A 83 3.74 -15.87 6.64
N MET A 84 4.25 -16.69 5.71
CA MET A 84 3.72 -16.79 4.35
C MET A 84 2.39 -17.55 4.35
N GLN A 85 1.29 -16.82 4.43
CA GLN A 85 -0.07 -17.36 4.36
C GLN A 85 -0.46 -17.73 2.92
N SER A 86 -1.55 -18.49 2.81
CA SER A 86 -2.20 -18.75 1.51
C SER A 86 -2.87 -17.49 0.97
N PHE A 87 -2.77 -17.32 -0.36
CA PHE A 87 -3.41 -16.26 -1.12
C PHE A 87 -4.62 -16.76 -1.95
N SER A 88 -4.96 -18.05 -1.90
CA SER A 88 -6.02 -18.65 -2.74
C SER A 88 -7.42 -18.06 -2.49
N ALA A 89 -7.64 -17.47 -1.31
CA ALA A 89 -8.90 -16.79 -0.99
C ALA A 89 -9.02 -15.38 -1.60
N ILE A 90 -7.94 -14.83 -2.16
CA ILE A 90 -7.85 -13.41 -2.55
C ILE A 90 -7.18 -13.15 -3.90
N LEU A 91 -6.54 -14.15 -4.50
CA LEU A 91 -5.97 -14.12 -5.84
C LEU A 91 -6.52 -15.28 -6.65
N ASP A 92 -6.87 -15.01 -7.91
CA ASP A 92 -7.18 -16.08 -8.85
C ASP A 92 -5.92 -16.75 -9.41
N GLU A 93 -6.11 -17.85 -10.15
CA GLU A 93 -5.01 -18.61 -10.74
C GLU A 93 -4.21 -17.80 -11.76
N ALA A 94 -4.85 -16.90 -12.52
CA ALA A 94 -4.15 -16.06 -13.49
C ALA A 94 -3.28 -15.01 -12.79
N GLU A 95 -3.77 -14.40 -11.70
CA GLU A 95 -3.01 -13.47 -10.86
C GLU A 95 -1.83 -14.15 -10.18
N MET A 96 -2.02 -15.34 -9.59
CA MET A 96 -0.93 -16.11 -8.99
C MET A 96 0.14 -16.49 -10.03
N ALA A 97 -0.29 -16.92 -11.21
CA ALA A 97 0.61 -17.25 -12.32
C ALA A 97 1.33 -16.00 -12.89
N ALA A 98 0.68 -14.84 -12.86
CA ALA A 98 1.31 -13.56 -13.22
C ALA A 98 2.38 -13.15 -12.18
N VAL A 99 2.09 -13.27 -10.88
CA VAL A 99 3.07 -13.01 -9.81
C VAL A 99 4.27 -13.95 -9.91
N ALA A 100 4.04 -15.24 -10.14
CA ALA A 100 5.12 -16.20 -10.29
C ALA A 100 6.02 -15.86 -11.49
N ALA A 101 5.42 -15.54 -12.65
CA ALA A 101 6.15 -15.12 -13.83
C ALA A 101 6.96 -13.83 -13.58
N PHE A 102 6.38 -12.83 -12.91
CA PHE A 102 7.06 -11.59 -12.53
C PHE A 102 8.25 -11.84 -11.60
N VAL A 103 8.07 -12.57 -10.50
CA VAL A 103 9.14 -12.85 -9.52
C VAL A 103 10.31 -13.58 -10.18
N LEU A 104 10.02 -14.59 -11.00
CA LEU A 104 11.05 -15.39 -11.67
C LEU A 104 11.78 -14.60 -12.75
N ARG A 105 11.05 -13.81 -13.55
CA ARG A 105 11.63 -12.94 -14.58
C ARG A 105 12.51 -11.86 -13.94
N GLU A 106 11.94 -11.03 -13.07
CA GLU A 106 12.62 -9.84 -12.56
C GLU A 106 13.72 -10.17 -11.57
N PHE A 107 13.40 -10.91 -10.50
CA PHE A 107 14.32 -11.05 -9.38
C PHE A 107 15.26 -12.24 -9.52
N VAL A 108 14.83 -13.33 -10.15
CA VAL A 108 15.63 -14.56 -10.26
C VAL A 108 16.46 -14.56 -11.54
N ARG A 109 15.84 -14.38 -12.71
CA ARG A 109 16.49 -14.44 -14.02
C ARG A 109 17.25 -13.16 -14.36
N ASP A 110 16.55 -12.03 -14.37
CA ASP A 110 17.10 -10.76 -14.86
C ASP A 110 17.89 -10.02 -13.76
N GLN A 111 17.73 -10.44 -12.49
CA GLN A 111 18.35 -9.79 -11.31
C GLN A 111 18.08 -8.27 -11.30
N ALA A 112 16.93 -7.88 -11.84
CA ALA A 112 16.52 -6.51 -11.99
C ALA A 112 16.05 -5.96 -10.64
N ARG A 113 16.45 -4.72 -10.35
CA ARG A 113 15.82 -3.94 -9.28
C ARG A 113 14.50 -3.43 -9.82
N ASN A 114 13.38 -3.99 -9.33
CA ASN A 114 12.06 -3.42 -9.61
C ASN A 114 12.00 -2.00 -9.03
N THR A 115 12.12 -1.03 -9.93
CA THR A 115 12.12 0.42 -9.65
C THR A 115 10.82 1.07 -10.08
N ALA A 116 9.99 0.35 -10.84
CA ALA A 116 8.69 0.81 -11.31
C ALA A 116 7.60 0.47 -10.29
N TYR A 117 7.65 1.08 -9.11
CA TYR A 117 6.59 1.00 -8.10
C TYR A 117 6.07 2.36 -7.66
N HIS A 118 6.53 3.45 -8.28
CA HIS A 118 5.93 4.77 -8.15
C HIS A 118 5.16 5.08 -9.44
N THR A 119 3.84 4.91 -9.41
CA THR A 119 2.96 5.13 -10.55
C THR A 119 1.87 6.15 -10.21
N ARG A 120 1.22 6.71 -11.23
CA ARG A 120 0.09 7.62 -11.00
C ARG A 120 -1.04 6.91 -10.25
N GLU A 121 -1.27 5.64 -10.58
CA GLU A 121 -2.34 4.81 -10.06
C GLU A 121 -2.17 4.47 -8.58
N ASN A 122 -0.94 4.46 -8.06
CA ASN A 122 -0.67 4.23 -6.65
C ASN A 122 -0.28 5.50 -5.87
N GLY A 123 -0.72 6.66 -6.36
CA GLY A 123 -0.64 7.93 -5.62
C GLY A 123 0.66 8.71 -5.85
N TRP A 124 1.46 8.32 -6.84
CA TRP A 124 2.75 8.96 -7.15
C TRP A 124 2.80 9.59 -8.55
N PRO A 125 1.90 10.54 -8.87
CA PRO A 125 2.06 11.32 -10.10
C PRO A 125 3.37 12.11 -10.04
N GLU A 126 4.08 12.19 -11.17
CA GLU A 126 5.28 13.02 -11.33
C GLU A 126 6.41 12.70 -10.35
N HIS A 127 6.63 11.42 -10.03
CA HIS A 127 7.67 10.96 -9.09
C HIS A 127 9.07 11.54 -9.37
N GLN A 128 9.39 11.89 -10.62
CA GLN A 128 10.65 12.55 -11.00
C GLN A 128 10.90 13.88 -10.29
N ARG A 129 9.87 14.55 -9.75
CA ARG A 129 10.05 15.75 -8.91
C ARG A 129 10.92 15.49 -7.68
N PHE A 130 11.04 14.22 -7.27
CA PHE A 130 11.87 13.78 -6.15
C PHE A 130 13.29 13.34 -6.55
N ALA A 131 13.73 13.61 -7.78
CA ALA A 131 15.01 13.11 -8.31
C ALA A 131 16.22 13.41 -7.42
N ALA A 132 16.22 14.53 -6.70
CA ALA A 132 17.27 14.86 -5.75
C ALA A 132 17.44 13.82 -4.61
N ALA A 133 16.37 13.10 -4.24
CA ALA A 133 16.37 12.08 -3.20
C ALA A 133 16.79 10.68 -3.69
N PHE A 134 16.82 10.44 -5.00
CA PHE A 134 17.06 9.11 -5.57
C PHE A 134 18.41 8.49 -5.17
N PRO A 135 19.52 9.25 -5.04
CA PRO A 135 20.78 8.66 -4.59
C PRO A 135 20.69 8.03 -3.20
N PHE A 136 19.84 8.53 -2.31
CA PHE A 136 19.59 7.94 -0.99
C PHE A 136 18.68 6.71 -1.09
N ALA A 137 17.60 6.81 -1.87
CA ALA A 137 16.65 5.71 -2.07
C ALA A 137 17.28 4.48 -2.76
N THR A 138 18.25 4.70 -3.64
CA THR A 138 18.97 3.64 -4.38
C THR A 138 20.19 3.11 -3.63
N GLY A 139 20.61 3.79 -2.56
CA GLY A 139 21.81 3.49 -1.78
C GLY A 139 23.13 3.99 -2.38
N ALA A 140 23.09 4.82 -3.43
CA ALA A 140 24.28 5.45 -4.00
C ALA A 140 24.97 6.37 -2.97
N ILE A 141 24.19 7.09 -2.16
CA ILE A 141 24.67 7.85 -1.00
C ILE A 141 24.11 7.21 0.27
N ALA A 142 24.97 6.99 1.27
CA ALA A 142 24.54 6.48 2.56
C ALA A 142 23.72 7.54 3.31
N LEU A 143 22.65 7.13 3.98
CA LEU A 143 21.73 8.05 4.67
C LEU A 143 22.40 8.78 5.84
N ASP A 144 23.39 8.15 6.47
CA ASP A 144 24.22 8.65 7.56
C ASP A 144 25.57 9.22 7.09
N ALA A 145 25.73 9.48 5.78
CA ALA A 145 26.89 10.20 5.29
C ALA A 145 27.03 11.56 5.99
N ASP A 146 28.27 11.93 6.31
CA ASP A 146 28.58 13.19 6.98
C ASP A 146 28.00 14.38 6.22
N VAL A 147 27.25 15.23 6.92
CA VAL A 147 26.48 16.33 6.31
C VAL A 147 27.40 17.39 5.69
N GLU A 148 28.58 17.58 6.27
CA GLU A 148 29.57 18.53 5.78
C GLU A 148 30.19 18.05 4.46
N SER A 149 30.30 16.72 4.27
CA SER A 149 30.77 16.11 3.03
C SER A 149 29.77 16.20 1.86
N LEU A 150 28.48 16.48 2.14
CA LEU A 150 27.43 16.54 1.12
C LEU A 150 27.41 17.90 0.42
N SER A 151 27.23 17.92 -0.90
CA SER A 151 26.89 19.15 -1.63
C SER A 151 25.54 19.73 -1.19
N ALA A 152 25.29 21.01 -1.48
CA ALA A 152 23.99 21.64 -1.18
C ALA A 152 22.81 20.91 -1.84
N GLY A 153 23.01 20.35 -3.05
CA GLY A 153 22.00 19.53 -3.73
C GLY A 153 21.73 18.21 -3.01
N GLN A 154 22.79 17.52 -2.55
CA GLN A 154 22.66 16.26 -1.79
C GLN A 154 22.03 16.49 -0.42
N ARG A 155 22.33 17.61 0.27
CA ARG A 155 21.66 17.97 1.52
C ARG A 155 20.15 18.16 1.33
N ARG A 156 19.72 18.86 0.27
CA ARG A 156 18.30 18.97 -0.09
C ARG A 156 17.70 17.62 -0.44
N GLY A 157 18.42 16.79 -1.20
CA GLY A 157 18.02 15.42 -1.52
C GLY A 157 17.82 14.55 -0.29
N ARG A 158 18.70 14.65 0.70
CA ARG A 158 18.62 13.94 1.98
C ARG A 158 17.40 14.38 2.77
N ALA A 159 17.19 15.69 2.90
CA ALA A 159 16.01 16.23 3.57
C ALA A 159 14.71 15.73 2.91
N LEU A 160 14.66 15.75 1.57
CA LEU A 160 13.54 15.26 0.79
C LEU A 160 13.31 13.75 0.98
N PHE A 161 14.39 12.96 1.00
CA PHE A 161 14.32 11.53 1.27
C PHE A 161 13.75 11.24 2.67
N LEU A 162 14.25 11.95 3.68
CA LEU A 162 13.76 11.81 5.06
C LEU A 162 12.30 12.25 5.19
N SER A 163 11.87 13.31 4.50
CA SER A 163 10.48 13.77 4.57
C SER A 163 9.51 12.94 3.73
N SER A 164 9.97 12.30 2.66
CA SER A 164 9.10 11.83 1.58
C SER A 164 9.50 10.48 0.98
N CYS A 165 10.41 9.72 1.57
CA CYS A 165 10.76 8.39 1.05
C CYS A 165 10.99 7.38 2.18
N ILE A 166 11.51 7.83 3.32
CA ILE A 166 11.96 6.97 4.42
C ILE A 166 10.88 5.99 4.91
N SER A 167 9.59 6.33 4.84
CA SER A 167 8.52 5.45 5.31
C SER A 167 8.41 4.12 4.55
N CYS A 168 8.85 4.09 3.29
CA CYS A 168 8.89 2.87 2.47
C CYS A 168 10.33 2.42 2.16
N HIS A 169 11.30 3.31 2.36
CA HIS A 169 12.73 3.08 2.20
C HIS A 169 13.46 3.10 3.55
N ASP A 170 12.83 2.54 4.58
CA ASP A 170 13.27 2.59 5.97
C ASP A 170 14.60 1.86 6.22
N ARG A 171 14.98 0.96 5.32
CA ARG A 171 16.29 0.29 5.28
C ARG A 171 17.21 0.83 4.19
N ALA A 172 17.22 2.14 3.99
CA ALA A 172 18.23 2.79 3.14
C ALA A 172 19.65 2.43 3.62
N ARG A 173 20.60 2.41 2.69
CA ARG A 173 22.00 2.11 3.01
C ARG A 173 22.54 3.11 4.03
N VAL A 174 23.18 2.61 5.08
CA VAL A 174 23.97 3.38 6.05
C VAL A 174 25.41 2.88 6.07
N ILE A 175 26.34 3.71 6.53
CA ILE A 175 27.74 3.36 6.79
C ILE A 175 27.83 2.55 8.08
N ASP A 176 27.09 2.97 9.11
CA ASP A 176 27.00 2.29 10.40
C ASP A 176 25.54 1.93 10.76
N GLU A 177 25.24 0.63 10.77
CA GLU A 177 23.95 0.10 11.20
C GLU A 177 23.71 0.25 12.72
N GLY A 178 24.74 0.59 13.49
CA GLY A 178 24.67 0.72 14.93
C GLY A 178 24.33 -0.59 15.64
N PRO A 179 24.12 -0.56 16.97
CA PRO A 179 23.75 -1.75 17.73
C PRO A 179 22.30 -2.17 17.40
N ALA A 180 22.09 -3.50 17.34
CA ALA A 180 20.83 -4.13 16.93
C ALA A 180 19.57 -3.71 17.72
N TRP A 181 19.74 -3.08 18.89
CA TRP A 181 18.66 -2.67 19.80
C TRP A 181 18.59 -1.15 20.04
N SER A 182 19.17 -0.33 19.15
CA SER A 182 18.96 1.12 19.24
C SER A 182 17.57 1.50 18.70
N ALA A 183 16.79 2.24 19.51
CA ALA A 183 15.53 2.81 19.08
C ALA A 183 15.81 3.89 18.01
N ARG A 184 15.77 3.49 16.74
CA ARG A 184 15.82 4.41 15.61
C ARG A 184 14.40 4.93 15.35
N PRO A 185 14.13 6.24 15.44
CA PRO A 185 12.80 6.75 15.17
C PRO A 185 12.44 6.52 13.70
N LEU A 186 11.52 5.59 13.45
CA LEU A 186 10.93 5.29 12.13
C LEU A 186 9.95 6.38 11.67
N SER A 187 9.40 7.15 12.61
CA SER A 187 8.65 8.38 12.38
C SER A 187 8.49 9.13 13.71
N TYR A 188 7.98 10.36 13.63
CA TYR A 188 8.10 11.44 14.60
C TYR A 188 7.93 11.11 16.11
N PRO A 189 8.68 11.78 17.02
CA PRO A 189 9.74 12.74 16.72
C PRO A 189 11.01 12.03 16.28
N ARG A 190 11.53 12.48 15.14
CA ARG A 190 12.78 11.98 14.53
C ARG A 190 14.03 12.34 15.36
N MET A 191 13.81 13.00 16.49
CA MET A 191 14.80 13.47 17.47
C MET A 191 14.85 12.58 18.73
N GLY A 192 14.25 11.39 18.69
CA GLY A 192 14.20 10.49 19.83
C GLY A 192 12.97 10.77 20.69
N PHE A 193 12.03 9.84 20.68
CA PHE A 193 10.91 9.85 21.61
C PHE A 193 11.43 9.58 23.03
N VAL A 194 11.23 10.53 23.94
CA VAL A 194 11.44 10.34 25.37
C VAL A 194 10.08 10.15 26.04
N PRO A 195 9.83 9.05 26.76
CA PRO A 195 8.59 8.85 27.49
C PRO A 195 8.28 10.04 28.41
N GLY A 196 7.08 10.63 28.27
CA GLY A 196 6.64 11.80 29.03
C GLY A 196 6.81 13.15 28.31
N GLN A 197 7.46 13.17 27.13
CA GLN A 197 7.50 14.36 26.29
C GLN A 197 6.18 14.50 25.53
N ALA A 198 5.53 15.66 25.63
CA ALA A 198 4.35 15.95 24.83
C ALA A 198 4.70 15.87 23.33
N PRO A 199 3.84 15.27 22.48
CA PRO A 199 4.06 15.29 21.05
C PRO A 199 4.17 16.77 20.61
N PRO A 200 5.21 17.14 19.86
CA PRO A 200 5.38 18.51 19.40
C PRO A 200 4.14 19.01 18.65
N SER A 201 3.82 20.29 18.83
CA SER A 201 2.66 20.93 18.21
C SER A 201 2.76 21.02 16.69
N GLU A 202 3.98 20.94 16.15
CA GLU A 202 4.28 21.00 14.73
C GLU A 202 5.04 19.76 14.29
N VAL A 203 4.52 19.08 13.28
CA VAL A 203 5.24 18.02 12.58
C VAL A 203 6.22 18.65 11.60
N ASP A 204 7.48 18.26 11.68
CA ASP A 204 8.59 18.71 10.82
C ASP A 204 8.41 18.28 9.36
N ALA A 205 7.76 17.13 9.12
CA ALA A 205 7.17 16.78 7.83
C ALA A 205 6.16 15.63 7.97
N VAL A 206 5.13 15.63 7.12
CA VAL A 206 4.26 14.47 6.89
C VAL A 206 4.72 13.75 5.63
N SER A 207 4.90 12.43 5.73
CA SER A 207 5.31 11.61 4.58
C SER A 207 4.24 11.65 3.49
N GLY A 208 4.50 12.34 2.39
CA GLY A 208 3.65 12.36 1.19
C GLY A 208 3.73 11.09 0.35
N ALA A 209 4.34 10.05 0.90
CA ALA A 209 4.96 8.95 0.19
C ALA A 209 4.41 7.58 0.57
N SER A 210 3.12 7.56 0.86
CA SER A 210 2.42 6.35 1.21
C SER A 210 1.36 6.12 0.15
N VAL A 211 1.31 4.91 -0.40
CA VAL A 211 0.19 4.47 -1.27
C VAL A 211 -1.17 4.58 -0.55
N TYR A 212 -1.13 4.66 0.79
CA TYR A 212 -2.27 4.89 1.67
C TYR A 212 -2.60 6.37 1.87
N ALA A 213 -1.65 7.30 1.64
CA ALA A 213 -1.83 8.72 1.94
C ALA A 213 -3.02 9.31 1.18
N GLN A 214 -3.24 8.91 -0.07
CA GLN A 214 -4.40 9.33 -0.85
C GLN A 214 -5.75 8.93 -0.20
N HIS A 215 -5.77 7.82 0.54
CA HIS A 215 -6.95 7.30 1.23
C HIS A 215 -7.13 7.91 2.63
N GLU A 216 -6.13 8.62 3.14
CA GLU A 216 -6.16 9.39 4.38
C GLU A 216 -6.59 10.86 4.16
N VAL A 217 -6.95 11.23 2.92
CA VAL A 217 -7.49 12.55 2.60
C VAL A 217 -9.03 12.51 2.56
N ALA A 218 -9.66 13.23 3.48
CA ALA A 218 -11.11 13.36 3.49
C ALA A 218 -11.63 14.10 2.23
N PRO A 219 -12.74 13.65 1.61
CA PRO A 219 -13.29 14.29 0.42
C PRO A 219 -13.87 15.66 0.76
N ARG A 220 -13.57 16.67 -0.06
CA ARG A 220 -14.10 18.03 0.09
C ARG A 220 -15.48 18.13 -0.54
N ILE A 221 -16.53 18.05 0.27
CA ILE A 221 -17.91 18.11 -0.20
C ILE A 221 -18.52 19.50 0.07
N ALA A 222 -18.90 20.21 -0.99
CA ALA A 222 -19.63 21.47 -0.86
C ALA A 222 -21.08 21.27 -0.38
N GLY A 223 -21.58 22.24 0.38
CA GLY A 223 -22.99 22.30 0.76
C GLY A 223 -23.44 21.24 1.77
N LEU A 224 -22.54 20.71 2.61
CA LEU A 224 -22.94 19.80 3.69
C LEU A 224 -23.95 20.47 4.62
N THR A 225 -24.96 19.73 5.06
CA THR A 225 -25.87 20.20 6.12
C THR A 225 -25.15 20.23 7.47
N ARG A 226 -25.75 20.87 8.50
CA ARG A 226 -25.20 20.83 9.87
C ARG A 226 -25.06 19.38 10.38
N GLN A 227 -26.03 18.53 10.07
CA GLN A 227 -26.00 17.11 10.42
C GLN A 227 -24.85 16.39 9.72
N GLN A 228 -24.64 16.61 8.42
CA GLN A 228 -23.56 15.97 7.68
C GLN A 228 -22.18 16.46 8.14
N ARG A 229 -22.00 17.75 8.45
CA ARG A 229 -20.75 18.26 9.04
C ARG A 229 -20.44 17.63 10.40
N ARG A 230 -21.47 17.36 11.21
CA ARG A 230 -21.29 16.61 12.47
C ARG A 230 -20.86 15.17 12.17
N GLY A 231 -21.52 14.53 11.20
CA GLY A 231 -21.18 13.17 10.75
C GLY A 231 -19.76 13.05 10.23
N GLU A 232 -19.30 14.04 9.45
CA GLU A 232 -17.93 14.14 8.96
C GLU A 232 -16.93 14.12 10.11
N ARG A 233 -17.07 15.02 11.10
CA ARG A 233 -16.16 15.06 12.25
C ARG A 233 -16.13 13.74 13.01
N LEU A 234 -17.29 13.13 13.22
CA LEU A 234 -17.40 11.84 13.91
C LEU A 234 -16.77 10.70 13.10
N PHE A 235 -17.00 10.65 11.79
CA PHE A 235 -16.42 9.66 10.89
C PHE A 235 -14.90 9.77 10.85
N GLN A 236 -14.38 10.98 10.66
CA GLN A 236 -12.94 11.21 10.60
C GLN A 236 -12.24 10.88 11.93
N ALA A 237 -12.90 11.13 13.07
CA ALA A 237 -12.34 10.83 14.38
C ALA A 237 -12.39 9.34 14.77
N ASN A 238 -13.36 8.57 14.26
CA ASN A 238 -13.66 7.23 14.81
C ASN A 238 -13.70 6.11 13.76
N CYS A 239 -14.07 6.41 12.52
CA CYS A 239 -14.34 5.42 11.49
C CYS A 239 -13.23 5.39 10.42
N ALA A 240 -12.66 6.56 10.11
CA ALA A 240 -11.63 6.71 9.08
C ALA A 240 -10.37 5.89 9.37
N PHE A 241 -10.08 5.59 10.64
CA PHE A 241 -8.98 4.69 10.99
C PHE A 241 -9.09 3.37 10.23
N CYS A 242 -10.24 2.68 10.23
CA CYS A 242 -10.39 1.42 9.49
C CYS A 242 -10.86 1.62 8.04
N HIS A 243 -11.71 2.61 7.79
CA HIS A 243 -12.38 2.78 6.50
C HIS A 243 -11.66 3.74 5.55
N GLY A 244 -10.52 4.32 5.94
CA GLY A 244 -9.91 5.46 5.25
C GLY A 244 -10.72 6.74 5.44
N ALA A 245 -10.04 7.89 5.38
CA ALA A 245 -10.71 9.20 5.40
C ALA A 245 -11.63 9.39 4.18
N ASP A 246 -11.31 8.73 3.07
CA ASP A 246 -12.08 8.69 1.82
C ASP A 246 -13.14 7.58 1.77
N GLY A 247 -13.26 6.75 2.81
CA GLY A 247 -14.22 5.66 2.88
C GLY A 247 -13.90 4.44 2.01
N SER A 248 -12.76 4.41 1.32
CA SER A 248 -12.39 3.31 0.42
C SER A 248 -11.97 2.01 1.13
N GLY A 249 -11.63 2.08 2.41
CA GLY A 249 -10.99 1.00 3.16
C GLY A 249 -9.59 0.65 2.65
N LYS A 250 -9.00 1.48 1.78
CA LYS A 250 -7.69 1.26 1.15
C LYS A 250 -6.56 1.95 1.88
N ASN A 251 -6.78 2.44 3.09
CA ASN A 251 -5.71 2.91 3.94
C ASN A 251 -4.94 1.74 4.60
N TRP A 252 -3.86 2.04 5.32
CA TRP A 252 -2.91 1.02 5.80
C TRP A 252 -3.64 -0.07 6.58
N ILE A 253 -4.28 0.27 7.70
CA ILE A 253 -4.94 -0.73 8.55
C ILE A 253 -6.12 -1.41 7.83
N GLY A 254 -6.94 -0.69 7.06
CA GLY A 254 -8.09 -1.26 6.35
C GLY A 254 -7.72 -2.40 5.40
N GLN A 255 -6.51 -2.37 4.81
CA GLN A 255 -5.99 -3.42 3.94
C GLN A 255 -5.39 -4.63 4.65
N PHE A 256 -4.92 -4.46 5.90
CA PHE A 256 -4.34 -5.54 6.71
C PHE A 256 -5.37 -6.23 7.62
N MET A 257 -6.58 -5.68 7.77
CA MET A 257 -7.65 -6.30 8.53
C MET A 257 -8.21 -7.55 7.85
N GLN A 258 -8.62 -8.54 8.65
CA GLN A 258 -9.25 -9.76 8.17
C GLN A 258 -10.54 -10.03 8.98
N PRO A 259 -11.73 -9.93 8.37
CA PRO A 259 -12.00 -9.46 7.00
C PRO A 259 -11.67 -7.96 6.81
N LYS A 260 -11.38 -7.56 5.56
CA LYS A 260 -11.03 -6.17 5.23
C LYS A 260 -12.17 -5.20 5.56
N ALA A 261 -11.80 -3.95 5.83
CA ALA A 261 -12.77 -2.88 5.86
C ALA A 261 -13.48 -2.78 4.51
N ARG A 262 -14.81 -2.69 4.54
CA ARG A 262 -15.62 -2.59 3.31
C ARG A 262 -15.36 -1.26 2.62
N ASP A 263 -15.20 -1.29 1.31
CA ASP A 263 -15.14 -0.10 0.46
C ASP A 263 -16.53 0.56 0.41
N LEU A 264 -16.70 1.65 1.16
CA LEU A 264 -17.96 2.38 1.25
C LEU A 264 -18.32 3.07 -0.08
N THR A 265 -17.33 3.23 -0.97
CA THR A 265 -17.50 3.84 -2.29
C THR A 265 -18.09 2.89 -3.33
N GLN A 266 -18.33 1.63 -2.99
CA GLN A 266 -19.04 0.68 -3.87
C GLN A 266 -20.55 0.67 -3.64
N TYR A 267 -21.04 1.26 -2.54
CA TYR A 267 -22.46 1.24 -2.19
C TYR A 267 -23.24 2.39 -2.80
N THR A 268 -24.55 2.18 -2.91
CA THR A 268 -25.58 3.15 -3.29
C THR A 268 -26.63 3.21 -2.18
N ALA A 269 -27.57 4.17 -2.26
CA ALA A 269 -28.67 4.26 -1.29
C ALA A 269 -29.60 3.02 -1.30
N GLN A 270 -29.56 2.24 -2.38
CA GLN A 270 -30.37 1.06 -2.65
C GLN A 270 -29.69 -0.19 -2.12
N THR A 271 -28.40 -0.35 -2.42
CA THR A 271 -27.61 -1.50 -1.95
C THR A 271 -27.29 -1.43 -0.46
N LEU A 272 -27.24 -0.23 0.12
CA LEU A 272 -27.10 -0.03 1.56
C LEU A 272 -28.06 1.08 2.06
N PRO A 273 -29.33 0.76 2.31
CA PRO A 273 -30.33 1.72 2.77
C PRO A 273 -29.95 2.38 4.10
N ALA A 274 -30.43 3.61 4.31
CA ALA A 274 -30.10 4.39 5.51
C ALA A 274 -30.43 3.68 6.82
N ALA A 275 -31.55 2.95 6.88
CA ALA A 275 -31.90 2.15 8.06
C ALA A 275 -30.87 1.04 8.32
N ARG A 276 -30.42 0.35 7.26
CA ARG A 276 -29.43 -0.72 7.38
C ARG A 276 -28.06 -0.18 7.77
N LEU A 277 -27.62 0.93 7.17
CA LEU A 277 -26.35 1.57 7.54
C LEU A 277 -26.32 1.95 9.04
N ARG A 278 -27.40 2.56 9.54
CA ARG A 278 -27.52 2.92 10.96
C ARG A 278 -27.52 1.70 11.87
N GLN A 279 -28.20 0.63 11.46
CA GLN A 279 -28.19 -0.63 12.19
C GLN A 279 -26.78 -1.21 12.28
N VAL A 280 -26.03 -1.24 11.17
CA VAL A 280 -24.64 -1.74 11.15
C VAL A 280 -23.73 -0.89 12.03
N ILE A 281 -23.87 0.44 12.01
CA ILE A 281 -23.07 1.32 12.90
C ILE A 281 -23.42 1.04 14.37
N ARG A 282 -24.71 0.97 14.70
CA ARG A 282 -25.19 0.79 16.08
C ARG A 282 -24.80 -0.57 16.64
N ASP A 283 -25.08 -1.64 15.89
CA ASP A 283 -25.01 -3.01 16.37
C ASP A 283 -23.66 -3.67 16.03
N GLY A 284 -22.82 -3.00 15.24
CA GLY A 284 -21.57 -3.55 14.71
C GLY A 284 -21.82 -4.61 13.65
N LEU A 285 -20.77 -5.34 13.29
CA LEU A 285 -20.88 -6.45 12.36
C LEU A 285 -20.18 -7.70 12.94
N PRO A 286 -20.96 -8.69 13.43
CA PRO A 286 -20.42 -9.93 13.98
C PRO A 286 -19.46 -10.65 13.02
N GLY A 287 -18.41 -11.25 13.57
CA GLY A 287 -17.37 -11.93 12.77
C GLY A 287 -16.40 -10.97 12.07
N THR A 288 -16.43 -9.68 12.40
CA THR A 288 -15.50 -8.66 11.88
C THR A 288 -14.98 -7.78 13.01
N SER A 289 -13.98 -6.96 12.73
CA SER A 289 -13.47 -5.97 13.69
C SER A 289 -14.32 -4.70 13.79
N MET A 290 -15.50 -4.62 13.15
CA MET A 290 -16.38 -3.45 13.24
C MET A 290 -17.22 -3.52 14.54
N PRO A 291 -16.94 -2.67 15.55
CA PRO A 291 -17.60 -2.75 16.84
C PRO A 291 -19.01 -2.17 16.81
N ALA A 292 -19.79 -2.48 17.84
CA ALA A 292 -21.10 -1.90 18.07
C ALA A 292 -20.96 -0.49 18.69
N TRP A 293 -21.23 0.55 17.90
CA TRP A 293 -21.08 1.94 18.37
C TRP A 293 -22.28 2.46 19.17
N GLY A 294 -23.38 1.70 19.23
CA GLY A 294 -24.59 2.08 19.96
C GLY A 294 -24.40 2.29 21.46
N ALA A 295 -23.34 1.72 22.04
CA ALA A 295 -23.01 1.89 23.45
C ALA A 295 -22.32 3.24 23.77
N VAL A 296 -21.71 3.89 22.77
CA VAL A 296 -20.89 5.10 22.97
C VAL A 296 -21.38 6.30 22.15
N LEU A 297 -22.12 6.07 21.06
CA LEU A 297 -22.70 7.13 20.23
C LEU A 297 -24.19 7.29 20.50
N LYS A 298 -24.65 8.53 20.58
CA LYS A 298 -26.08 8.86 20.68
C LYS A 298 -26.78 8.54 19.35
N PRO A 299 -28.10 8.24 19.34
CA PRO A 299 -28.84 8.00 18.10
C PRO A 299 -28.65 9.10 17.05
N ALA A 300 -28.68 10.37 17.46
CA ALA A 300 -28.47 11.52 16.57
C ALA A 300 -27.04 11.58 15.95
N GLU A 301 -26.05 10.96 16.58
CA GLU A 301 -24.67 10.86 16.08
C GLU A 301 -24.56 9.76 15.03
N ILE A 302 -25.20 8.61 15.28
CA ILE A 302 -25.32 7.53 14.31
C ILE A 302 -26.07 8.01 13.06
N GLU A 303 -27.15 8.78 13.22
CA GLU A 303 -27.84 9.46 12.12
C GLU A 303 -26.91 10.39 11.35
N ALA A 304 -26.12 11.20 12.06
CA ALA A 304 -25.21 12.15 11.44
C ALA A 304 -24.12 11.45 10.62
N ILE A 305 -23.49 10.41 11.18
CA ILE A 305 -22.50 9.57 10.47
C ILE A 305 -23.13 8.93 9.24
N GLY A 306 -24.31 8.31 9.39
CA GLY A 306 -25.02 7.70 8.27
C GLY A 306 -25.36 8.70 7.16
N ALA A 307 -25.78 9.93 7.52
CA ALA A 307 -26.05 10.99 6.58
C ALA A 307 -24.79 11.48 5.84
N TYR A 308 -23.64 11.56 6.53
CA TYR A 308 -22.36 11.92 5.91
C TYR A 308 -21.86 10.81 4.97
N VAL A 309 -21.78 9.56 5.43
CA VAL A 309 -21.31 8.42 4.62
C VAL A 309 -22.10 8.30 3.31
N ARG A 310 -23.44 8.38 3.39
CA ARG A 310 -24.29 8.36 2.20
C ARG A 310 -24.09 9.55 1.26
N ARG A 311 -23.71 10.72 1.80
CA ARG A 311 -23.51 11.93 1.01
C ARG A 311 -22.12 12.00 0.37
N ALA A 312 -21.10 11.58 1.10
CA ALA A 312 -19.70 11.75 0.74
C ALA A 312 -19.12 10.54 0.00
N MET A 313 -19.56 9.33 0.35
CA MET A 313 -18.88 8.10 -0.09
C MET A 313 -19.69 7.27 -1.08
N PHE A 314 -21.01 7.23 -0.98
CA PHE A 314 -21.82 6.39 -1.87
C PHE A 314 -21.74 6.85 -3.33
N ARG A 315 -21.75 5.89 -4.26
CA ARG A 315 -21.90 6.19 -5.68
C ARG A 315 -23.24 6.85 -5.92
N ARG A 316 -23.23 7.92 -6.71
CA ARG A 316 -24.45 8.53 -7.24
C ARG A 316 -25.02 7.63 -8.32
N GLU A 317 -26.34 7.50 -8.34
CA GLU A 317 -27.02 6.82 -9.43
C GLU A 317 -27.16 7.79 -10.61
N GLY A 318 -26.63 7.40 -11.77
CA GLY A 318 -26.66 8.15 -13.04
C GLY A 318 -25.57 7.67 -14.00
N PRO A 319 -25.73 7.80 -15.33
CA PRO A 319 -24.67 7.46 -16.28
C PRO A 319 -23.47 8.41 -16.15
N PRO A 320 -22.27 8.00 -16.60
CA PRO A 320 -21.05 8.80 -16.52
C PRO A 320 -21.14 10.15 -17.24
#